data_AF-A0A4W5LSY5-F1
#
_entry.id   AF-A0A4W5LSY5-F1
#
_cell.length_a   1.000
_cell.length_b   1.000
_cell.length_c   1.000
_cell.angle_alpha   90.00
_cell.angle_beta   90.00
_cell.angle_gamma   90.00
#
_symmetry.space_group_name_H-M   'P 1'
#
loop_
_entity.id
_entity.type
_entity.pdbx_description
1 polymer ?
#
loop_
_entity_poly.entity_id
_entity_poly.type
_entity_poly.pdbx_seq_one_letter_code
_entity_poly.pdbx_strand_id
1 'polypeptide(L)'
;SLQELHPDCGLSNRIRVANHVCDLAKAKKFEEHAVEAVWKAVEDMLTPEQPPEARHAVLLLLRAIIQGQGERLGPLRAFFFKVIRDYQPSNEDLSDRLEVFKALTENGKDITYLEEDIAGFVLLWMDIGLTADFLHVLVNLVKFNSCYLDQNVSVMVQKICLLCNRTTASTDIEVALQVLDAVVCYNCLPSDSLTVFIITLCRTVNVKEFCESCWKVSNECVRECW
;
A
#
# COMPACT_ATOMS: atom_id res chain seq x y z
N SER A 1 24.49 17.30 11.45
CA SER A 1 25.42 16.60 10.54
C SER A 1 24.97 15.15 10.38
N LEU A 2 25.18 14.49 9.23
CA LEU A 2 24.92 13.04 9.08
C LEU A 2 25.68 12.19 10.12
N GLN A 3 26.81 12.70 10.62
CA GLN A 3 27.58 12.07 11.70
C GLN A 3 26.75 11.85 12.98
N GLU A 4 25.73 12.67 13.23
CA GLU A 4 24.85 12.53 14.40
C GLU A 4 23.82 11.39 14.27
N LEU A 5 23.69 10.80 13.07
CA LEU A 5 22.92 9.57 12.83
C LEU A 5 23.77 8.31 12.99
N HIS A 6 25.09 8.43 13.20
CA HIS A 6 25.97 7.26 13.29
C HIS A 6 25.55 6.30 14.42
N PRO A 7 25.70 4.97 14.26
CA PRO A 7 25.36 3.99 15.29
C PRO A 7 26.01 4.22 16.67
N ASP A 8 27.17 4.89 16.71
CA ASP A 8 27.85 5.26 17.97
C ASP A 8 27.12 6.38 18.76
N CYS A 9 26.18 7.08 18.13
CA CYS A 9 25.37 8.10 18.80
C CYS A 9 24.23 7.45 19.59
N GLY A 10 23.85 8.06 20.71
CA GLY A 10 22.70 7.59 21.49
C GLY A 10 21.40 7.61 20.68
N LEU A 11 20.58 6.57 20.81
CA LEU A 11 19.36 6.35 20.03
C LEU A 11 18.41 7.55 20.04
N SER A 12 18.22 8.19 21.20
CA SER A 12 17.40 9.40 21.34
C SER A 12 17.91 10.56 20.46
N ASN A 13 19.23 10.72 20.35
CA ASN A 13 19.82 11.72 19.46
C ASN A 13 19.59 11.36 18.00
N ARG A 14 19.78 10.08 17.64
CA ARG A 14 19.57 9.60 16.26
C ARG A 14 18.12 9.81 15.81
N ILE A 15 17.14 9.48 16.64
CA ILE A 15 15.71 9.75 16.38
C ILE A 15 15.46 11.24 16.15
N ARG A 16 15.97 12.11 17.02
CA ARG A 16 15.82 13.57 16.88
C ARG A 16 16.40 14.07 15.56
N VAL A 17 17.58 13.57 15.18
CA VAL A 17 18.24 13.97 13.93
C VAL A 17 17.51 13.39 12.73
N ALA A 18 17.01 12.16 12.79
CA ALA A 18 16.20 11.55 11.72
C ALA A 18 14.94 12.40 11.44
N ASN A 19 14.24 12.83 12.49
CA ASN A 19 13.10 13.73 12.37
C ASN A 19 13.47 15.08 11.74
N HIS A 20 14.63 15.65 12.08
CA HIS A 20 15.11 16.86 11.41
C HIS A 20 15.42 16.62 9.92
N VAL A 21 15.97 15.45 9.57
CA VAL A 21 16.20 15.08 8.17
C VAL A 21 14.88 14.90 7.41
N CYS A 22 13.79 14.45 8.06
CA CYS A 22 12.46 14.43 7.45
C CYS A 22 12.03 15.82 6.96
N ASP A 23 12.23 16.86 7.77
CA ASP A 23 11.89 18.24 7.41
C ASP A 23 12.75 18.73 6.24
N LEU A 24 14.04 18.41 6.26
CA LEU A 24 14.97 18.74 5.18
C LEU A 24 14.60 18.03 3.88
N ALA A 25 14.22 16.75 3.93
CA ALA A 25 13.82 15.97 2.77
C ALA A 25 12.60 16.57 2.08
N LYS A 26 11.64 17.09 2.85
CA LYS A 26 10.45 17.76 2.32
C LYS A 26 10.75 19.15 1.76
N ALA A 27 11.69 19.88 2.38
CA ALA A 27 11.97 21.27 2.02
C ALA A 27 13.03 21.42 0.91
N LYS A 28 13.92 20.43 0.75
CA LYS A 28 15.10 20.53 -0.11
C LYS A 28 15.30 19.25 -0.91
N LYS A 29 15.88 19.41 -2.10
CA LYS A 29 16.38 18.27 -2.86
C LYS A 29 17.78 17.91 -2.39
N PHE A 30 17.98 16.64 -2.13
CA PHE A 30 19.26 16.12 -1.68
C PHE A 30 20.27 16.09 -2.83
N GLU A 31 21.54 16.15 -2.47
CA GLU A 31 22.65 15.93 -3.40
C GLU A 31 22.70 14.45 -3.83
N GLU A 32 23.48 14.16 -4.86
CA GLU A 32 23.71 12.78 -5.31
C GLU A 32 24.26 11.92 -4.16
N HIS A 33 23.79 10.68 -4.06
CA HIS A 33 24.16 9.71 -3.00
C HIS A 33 23.76 10.05 -1.55
N ALA A 34 23.19 11.23 -1.31
CA ALA A 34 22.81 11.63 0.05
C ALA A 34 21.66 10.79 0.61
N VAL A 35 20.74 10.30 -0.23
CA VAL A 35 19.65 9.41 0.19
C VAL A 35 20.19 8.07 0.68
N GLU A 36 21.14 7.49 -0.06
CA GLU A 36 21.79 6.23 0.28
C GLU A 36 22.63 6.38 1.56
N ALA A 37 23.32 7.51 1.73
CA ALA A 37 24.07 7.82 2.94
C ALA A 37 23.15 7.97 4.16
N VAL A 38 22.01 8.63 4.01
CA VAL A 38 20.99 8.71 5.07
C VAL A 38 20.47 7.32 5.42
N TRP A 39 20.10 6.50 4.42
CA TRP A 39 19.61 5.15 4.65
C TRP A 39 20.61 4.29 5.42
N LYS A 40 21.87 4.25 4.96
CA LYS A 40 22.95 3.50 5.61
C LYS A 40 23.16 3.91 7.07
N ALA A 41 22.89 5.17 7.41
CA ALA A 41 23.02 5.66 8.77
C ALA A 41 21.85 5.29 9.69
N VAL A 42 20.73 4.77 9.16
CA VAL A 42 19.52 4.48 9.95
C VAL A 42 18.97 3.06 9.74
N GLU A 43 19.53 2.25 8.84
CA GLU A 43 19.00 0.92 8.54
C GLU A 43 18.98 -0.01 9.76
N ASP A 44 19.94 0.14 10.68
CA ASP A 44 19.99 -0.61 11.94
C ASP A 44 18.91 -0.19 12.96
N MET A 45 18.25 0.95 12.74
CA MET A 45 17.11 1.40 13.55
C MET A 45 15.78 0.76 13.11
N LEU A 46 15.75 0.12 11.94
CA LEU A 46 14.58 -0.61 11.40
C LEU A 46 14.77 -2.12 11.51
N THR A 47 15.00 -2.61 12.73
CA THR A 47 15.04 -4.05 13.05
C THR A 47 14.04 -4.40 14.15
N PRO A 48 13.56 -5.65 14.23
CA PRO A 48 12.58 -6.06 15.25
C PRO A 48 13.05 -5.85 16.70
N GLU A 49 14.36 -5.81 16.93
CA GLU A 49 14.96 -5.63 18.27
C GLU A 49 14.94 -4.17 18.74
N GLN A 50 14.79 -3.22 17.81
CA GLN A 50 14.76 -1.79 18.14
C GLN A 50 13.41 -1.39 18.73
N PRO A 51 13.36 -0.38 19.61
CA PRO A 51 12.09 0.09 20.16
C PRO A 51 11.21 0.74 19.08
N PRO A 52 9.87 0.73 19.22
CA PRO A 52 8.94 1.24 18.21
C PRO A 52 9.24 2.68 17.78
N GLU A 53 9.66 3.55 18.71
CA GLU A 53 9.98 4.94 18.42
C GLU A 53 11.13 5.08 17.41
N ALA A 54 12.10 4.16 17.43
CA ALA A 54 13.20 4.13 16.48
C ALA A 54 12.71 3.67 15.10
N ARG A 55 11.94 2.57 15.05
CA ARG A 55 11.42 2.01 13.80
C ARG A 55 10.45 2.96 13.11
N HIS A 56 9.53 3.56 13.86
CA HIS A 56 8.61 4.60 13.37
C HIS A 56 9.36 5.82 12.84
N ALA A 57 10.44 6.26 13.50
CA ALA A 57 11.27 7.36 13.00
C ALA A 57 11.89 7.04 11.63
N VAL A 58 12.33 5.80 11.39
CA VAL A 58 12.85 5.39 10.08
C VAL A 58 11.74 5.32 9.03
N LEU A 59 10.57 4.76 9.35
CA LEU A 59 9.44 4.70 8.41
C LEU A 59 8.97 6.12 8.02
N LEU A 60 8.89 7.03 8.98
CA LEU A 60 8.59 8.45 8.73
C LEU A 60 9.64 9.12 7.85
N LEU A 61 10.92 8.80 8.06
CA LEU A 61 12.02 9.30 7.24
C LEU A 61 11.95 8.78 5.81
N LEU A 62 11.71 7.48 5.61
CA LEU A 62 11.50 6.89 4.30
C LEU A 62 10.36 7.59 3.55
N ARG A 63 9.21 7.74 4.21
CA ARG A 63 8.06 8.46 3.66
C ARG A 63 8.42 9.89 3.26
N ALA A 64 9.12 10.63 4.13
CA ALA A 64 9.51 12.01 3.87
C ALA A 64 10.49 12.13 2.70
N ILE A 65 11.44 11.21 2.58
CA ILE A 65 12.37 11.13 1.44
C ILE A 65 11.60 10.84 0.14
N ILE A 66 10.71 9.85 0.15
CA ILE A 66 9.93 9.48 -1.04
C ILE A 66 9.10 10.66 -1.55
N GLN A 67 8.34 11.31 -0.68
CA GLN A 67 7.52 12.46 -1.04
C GLN A 67 8.37 13.67 -1.44
N GLY A 68 9.45 13.93 -0.70
CA GLY A 68 10.28 15.11 -0.87
C GLY A 68 11.20 15.05 -2.08
N GLN A 69 11.73 13.88 -2.42
CA GLN A 69 12.65 13.70 -3.54
C GLN A 69 11.90 13.43 -4.85
N GLY A 70 10.81 12.65 -4.81
CA GLY A 70 9.96 12.35 -5.96
C GLY A 70 10.69 11.56 -7.05
N GLU A 71 10.51 11.94 -8.31
CA GLU A 71 11.10 11.27 -9.49
C GLU A 71 12.63 11.14 -9.43
N ARG A 72 13.33 12.02 -8.70
CA ARG A 72 14.80 11.98 -8.52
C ARG A 72 15.29 10.73 -7.81
N LEU A 73 14.42 9.97 -7.14
CA LEU A 73 14.80 8.70 -6.55
C LEU A 73 15.19 7.64 -7.60
N GLY A 74 14.58 7.68 -8.78
CA GLY A 74 14.83 6.69 -9.83
C GLY A 74 14.79 5.25 -9.28
N PRO A 75 15.81 4.41 -9.55
CA PRO A 75 15.87 3.02 -9.09
C PRO A 75 15.84 2.83 -7.56
N LEU A 76 16.12 3.87 -6.74
CA LEU A 76 15.99 3.76 -5.29
C LEU A 76 14.55 3.47 -4.85
N ARG A 77 13.56 3.72 -5.72
CA ARG A 77 12.17 3.31 -5.49
C ARG A 77 12.05 1.79 -5.29
N ALA A 78 12.69 0.99 -6.16
CA ALA A 78 12.72 -0.47 -6.01
C ALA A 78 13.41 -0.90 -4.70
N PHE A 79 14.50 -0.21 -4.34
CA PHE A 79 15.20 -0.47 -3.08
C PHE A 79 14.29 -0.22 -1.86
N PHE A 80 13.65 0.95 -1.78
CA PHE A 80 12.73 1.24 -0.67
C PHE A 80 11.49 0.35 -0.68
N PHE A 81 10.99 -0.06 -1.86
CA PHE A 81 9.94 -1.06 -1.95
C PHE A 81 10.36 -2.38 -1.33
N LYS A 82 11.57 -2.85 -1.65
CA LYS A 82 12.12 -4.08 -1.07
C LYS A 82 12.27 -3.98 0.45
N VAL A 83 12.76 -2.83 0.96
CA VAL A 83 12.84 -2.57 2.41
C VAL A 83 11.47 -2.75 3.06
N ILE A 84 10.42 -2.10 2.54
CA ILE A 84 9.09 -2.24 3.14
C ILE A 84 8.50 -3.63 2.92
N ARG A 85 8.73 -4.31 1.79
CA ARG A 85 8.20 -5.65 1.53
C ARG A 85 8.82 -6.68 2.47
N ASP A 86 10.14 -6.68 2.59
CA ASP A 86 10.90 -7.68 3.34
C ASP A 86 10.89 -7.40 4.85
N TYR A 87 10.52 -6.18 5.27
CA TYR A 87 10.32 -5.85 6.67
C TYR A 87 9.24 -6.72 7.32
N GLN A 88 9.63 -7.53 8.30
CA GLN A 88 8.73 -8.35 9.10
C GLN A 88 8.00 -7.46 10.11
N PRO A 89 6.69 -7.22 9.93
CA PRO A 89 6.01 -6.18 10.68
C PRO A 89 5.73 -6.62 12.12
N SER A 90 5.99 -5.71 13.07
CA SER A 90 5.20 -5.63 14.30
C SER A 90 3.83 -5.03 13.95
N ASN A 91 2.76 -5.47 14.62
CA ASN A 91 1.41 -4.92 14.39
C ASN A 91 1.36 -3.39 14.58
N GLU A 92 2.20 -2.84 15.44
CA GLU A 92 2.27 -1.40 15.70
C GLU A 92 2.86 -0.58 14.54
N ASP A 93 3.65 -1.22 13.66
CA ASP A 93 4.32 -0.53 12.53
C ASP A 93 3.47 -0.54 11.25
N LEU A 94 2.38 -1.32 11.21
CA LEU A 94 1.62 -1.58 9.97
C LEU A 94 1.07 -0.31 9.33
N SER A 95 0.62 0.64 10.15
CA SER A 95 0.10 1.93 9.69
C SER A 95 1.18 2.74 8.97
N ASP A 96 2.33 2.93 9.61
CA ASP A 96 3.44 3.70 9.04
C ASP A 96 4.04 3.01 7.81
N ARG A 97 4.13 1.67 7.82
CA ARG A 97 4.58 0.87 6.67
C ARG A 97 3.65 1.05 5.47
N LEU A 98 2.33 1.06 5.68
CA LEU A 98 1.36 1.33 4.62
C LEU A 98 1.49 2.75 4.08
N GLU A 99 1.75 3.74 4.94
CA GLU A 99 1.95 5.13 4.52
C GLU A 99 3.22 5.32 3.66
N VAL A 100 4.29 4.55 3.93
CA VAL A 100 5.47 4.50 3.07
C VAL A 100 5.11 3.90 1.70
N PHE A 101 4.37 2.79 1.67
CA PHE A 101 3.91 2.18 0.42
C PHE A 101 3.03 3.12 -0.40
N LYS A 102 2.08 3.80 0.24
CA LYS A 102 1.21 4.82 -0.36
C LYS A 102 2.02 5.96 -0.94
N ALA A 103 3.02 6.46 -0.21
CA ALA A 103 3.91 7.50 -0.71
C ALA A 103 4.71 7.04 -1.93
N LEU A 104 5.21 5.80 -1.90
CA LEU A 104 6.02 5.24 -2.98
C LEU A 104 5.21 5.06 -4.26
N THR A 105 3.93 4.68 -4.11
CA THR A 105 3.07 4.32 -5.24
C THR A 105 2.11 5.43 -5.69
N GLU A 106 2.19 6.63 -5.11
CA GLU A 106 1.15 7.66 -5.25
C GLU A 106 -0.26 7.11 -4.97
N ASN A 107 -0.41 6.37 -3.85
CA ASN A 107 -1.60 5.60 -3.49
C ASN A 107 -1.99 4.54 -4.52
N GLY A 108 -1.03 3.82 -5.12
CA GLY A 108 -1.29 2.73 -6.07
C GLY A 108 -1.42 3.15 -7.53
N LYS A 109 -1.18 4.42 -7.87
CA LYS A 109 -1.25 4.90 -9.27
C LYS A 109 0.04 4.67 -10.03
N ASP A 110 1.19 4.93 -9.40
CA ASP A 110 2.52 4.86 -10.02
C ASP A 110 3.35 3.76 -9.37
N ILE A 111 3.54 2.66 -10.09
CA ILE A 111 4.37 1.54 -9.64
C ILE A 111 5.72 1.48 -10.34
N THR A 112 6.20 2.59 -10.92
CA THR A 112 7.47 2.60 -11.65
C THR A 112 8.60 2.04 -10.76
N TYR A 113 9.32 1.03 -11.27
CA TYR A 113 10.35 0.20 -10.62
C TYR A 113 9.87 -0.87 -9.62
N LEU A 114 8.56 -1.05 -9.43
CA LEU A 114 7.97 -2.03 -8.51
C LEU A 114 7.23 -3.16 -9.25
N GLU A 115 7.17 -3.10 -10.58
CA GLU A 115 6.30 -3.88 -11.47
C GLU A 115 6.42 -5.39 -11.26
N GLU A 116 7.64 -5.89 -11.09
CA GLU A 116 7.90 -7.33 -10.97
C GLU A 116 7.35 -7.94 -9.67
N ASP A 117 7.29 -7.13 -8.60
CA ASP A 117 7.06 -7.59 -7.24
C ASP A 117 5.73 -7.08 -6.63
N ILE A 118 5.03 -6.19 -7.34
CA ILE A 118 3.82 -5.52 -6.82
C ILE A 118 2.70 -6.52 -6.50
N ALA A 119 2.50 -7.54 -7.34
CA ALA A 119 1.41 -8.50 -7.16
C ALA A 119 1.64 -9.38 -5.92
N GLY A 120 2.89 -9.80 -5.70
CA GLY A 120 3.28 -10.54 -4.50
C GLY A 120 3.08 -9.72 -3.23
N PHE A 121 3.45 -8.43 -3.26
CA PHE A 121 3.22 -7.53 -2.13
C PHE A 121 1.72 -7.32 -1.85
N VAL A 122 0.89 -7.16 -2.89
CA VAL A 122 -0.56 -7.04 -2.74
C VAL A 122 -1.11 -8.25 -2.01
N LEU A 123 -0.81 -9.46 -2.49
CA LEU A 123 -1.32 -10.69 -1.86
C LEU A 123 -0.86 -10.84 -0.40
N LEU A 124 0.42 -10.55 -0.14
CA LEU A 124 0.96 -10.53 1.23
C LEU A 124 0.15 -9.57 2.12
N TRP A 125 -0.13 -8.37 1.64
CA TRP A 125 -0.86 -7.38 2.43
C TRP A 125 -2.34 -7.73 2.63
N MET A 126 -2.97 -8.36 1.64
CA MET A 126 -4.33 -8.88 1.78
C MET A 126 -4.44 -9.96 2.87
N ASP A 127 -3.35 -10.70 3.13
CA ASP A 127 -3.27 -11.68 4.24
C ASP A 127 -3.04 -11.02 5.61
N ILE A 128 -2.35 -9.88 5.64
CA ILE A 128 -2.19 -9.07 6.85
C ILE A 128 -3.53 -8.43 7.25
N GLY A 129 -4.22 -7.81 6.29
CA GLY A 129 -5.52 -7.19 6.53
C GLY A 129 -6.01 -6.30 5.40
N LEU A 130 -7.33 -6.31 5.19
CA LEU A 130 -8.02 -5.50 4.18
C LEU A 130 -8.71 -4.28 4.82
N THR A 131 -7.90 -3.34 5.32
CA THR A 131 -8.42 -2.08 5.86
C THR A 131 -8.90 -1.16 4.73
N ALA A 132 -9.83 -0.25 5.01
CA ALA A 132 -10.28 0.78 4.06
C ALA A 132 -9.11 1.52 3.38
N ASP A 133 -8.06 1.88 4.12
CA ASP A 133 -6.86 2.51 3.57
C ASP A 133 -6.17 1.66 2.49
N PHE A 134 -5.99 0.36 2.75
CA PHE A 134 -5.37 -0.52 1.77
C PHE A 134 -6.31 -0.82 0.60
N LEU A 135 -7.61 -0.95 0.84
CA LEU A 135 -8.61 -1.12 -0.21
C LEU A 135 -8.61 0.05 -1.20
N HIS A 136 -8.45 1.30 -0.73
CA HIS A 136 -8.29 2.45 -1.61
C HIS A 136 -7.05 2.36 -2.50
N VAL A 137 -5.95 1.79 -1.98
CA VAL A 137 -4.76 1.53 -2.80
C VAL A 137 -5.06 0.45 -3.85
N LEU A 138 -5.79 -0.61 -3.50
CA LEU A 138 -6.20 -1.65 -4.45
C LEU A 138 -7.08 -1.09 -5.58
N VAL A 139 -8.01 -0.17 -5.29
CA VAL A 139 -8.82 0.51 -6.33
C VAL A 139 -7.90 1.15 -7.37
N ASN A 140 -6.89 1.91 -6.93
CA ASN A 140 -5.96 2.57 -7.83
C ASN A 140 -5.05 1.58 -8.56
N LEU A 141 -4.55 0.54 -7.88
CA LEU A 141 -3.72 -0.48 -8.52
C LEU A 141 -4.50 -1.21 -9.64
N VAL A 142 -5.76 -1.57 -9.42
CA VAL A 142 -6.60 -2.15 -10.49
C VAL A 142 -6.84 -1.14 -11.61
N LYS A 143 -7.18 0.10 -11.25
CA LYS A 143 -7.48 1.17 -12.22
C LYS A 143 -6.32 1.53 -13.13
N PHE A 144 -5.10 1.61 -12.59
CA PHE A 144 -3.94 2.14 -13.30
C PHE A 144 -2.93 1.06 -13.72
N ASN A 145 -2.94 -0.10 -13.04
CA ASN A 145 -1.86 -1.08 -13.09
C ASN A 145 -2.37 -2.55 -13.20
N SER A 146 -3.59 -2.77 -13.69
CA SER A 146 -4.23 -4.10 -13.75
C SER A 146 -3.40 -5.18 -14.46
N CYS A 147 -2.63 -4.83 -15.49
CA CYS A 147 -1.81 -5.78 -16.23
C CYS A 147 -0.75 -6.46 -15.36
N TYR A 148 -0.32 -5.84 -14.26
CA TYR A 148 0.64 -6.43 -13.32
C TYR A 148 -0.03 -7.30 -12.25
N LEU A 149 -1.37 -7.36 -12.21
CA LEU A 149 -2.14 -8.12 -11.23
C LEU A 149 -2.85 -9.32 -11.84
N ASP A 150 -2.82 -9.48 -13.16
CA ASP A 150 -3.62 -10.40 -13.97
C ASP A 150 -3.71 -11.83 -13.42
N GLN A 151 -2.57 -12.42 -13.06
CA GLN A 151 -2.47 -13.79 -12.54
C GLN A 151 -3.07 -13.97 -11.15
N ASN A 152 -3.28 -12.86 -10.42
CA ASN A 152 -3.70 -12.87 -9.02
C ASN A 152 -5.12 -12.32 -8.83
N VAL A 153 -5.76 -11.77 -9.86
CA VAL A 153 -7.08 -11.13 -9.74
C VAL A 153 -8.14 -12.08 -9.18
N SER A 154 -8.11 -13.37 -9.55
CA SER A 154 -9.09 -14.36 -9.05
C SER A 154 -9.01 -14.48 -7.52
N VAL A 155 -7.79 -14.60 -6.97
CA VAL A 155 -7.55 -14.64 -5.52
C VAL A 155 -7.95 -13.32 -4.86
N MET A 156 -7.64 -12.19 -5.50
CA MET A 156 -8.01 -10.88 -4.98
C MET A 156 -9.54 -10.75 -4.85
N VAL A 157 -10.29 -11.05 -5.91
CA VAL A 157 -11.76 -10.99 -5.93
C VAL A 157 -12.35 -11.88 -4.84
N GLN A 158 -11.86 -13.12 -4.70
CA GLN A 158 -12.33 -14.03 -3.67
C GLN A 158 -12.15 -13.47 -2.25
N LYS A 159 -10.97 -12.88 -1.94
CA LYS A 159 -10.69 -12.28 -0.63
C LYS A 159 -11.56 -11.04 -0.36
N ILE A 160 -11.77 -10.18 -1.36
CA ILE A 160 -12.64 -9.00 -1.26
C ILE A 160 -14.10 -9.42 -1.04
N CYS A 161 -14.59 -10.40 -1.81
CA CYS A 161 -15.92 -10.96 -1.60
C CYS A 161 -16.07 -11.55 -0.20
N LEU A 162 -15.05 -12.26 0.30
CA LEU A 162 -15.07 -12.81 1.65
C LEU A 162 -15.14 -11.72 2.73
N LEU A 163 -14.40 -10.62 2.55
CA LEU A 163 -14.47 -9.45 3.42
C LEU A 163 -15.90 -8.89 3.49
N CYS A 164 -16.52 -8.60 2.34
CA CYS A 164 -17.89 -8.10 2.26
C CYS A 164 -18.91 -8.99 3.00
N ASN A 165 -18.70 -10.31 3.00
CA ASN A 165 -19.59 -11.26 3.65
C ASN A 165 -19.35 -11.42 5.16
N ARG A 166 -18.24 -10.90 5.71
CA ARG A 166 -17.84 -11.14 7.11
C ARG A 166 -17.76 -9.87 7.96
N THR A 167 -17.35 -8.74 7.37
CA THR A 167 -17.20 -7.50 8.14
C THR A 167 -18.56 -6.87 8.42
N THR A 168 -18.64 -6.14 9.53
CA THR A 168 -19.78 -5.27 9.87
C THR A 168 -19.43 -3.79 9.75
N ALA A 169 -18.18 -3.46 9.39
CA ALA A 169 -17.74 -2.08 9.20
C ALA A 169 -18.23 -1.59 7.82
N SER A 170 -19.10 -0.58 7.82
CA SER A 170 -19.70 -0.09 6.58
C SER A 170 -18.68 0.51 5.62
N THR A 171 -17.67 1.21 6.15
CA THR A 171 -16.56 1.76 5.38
C THR A 171 -15.78 0.70 4.61
N ASP A 172 -15.51 -0.45 5.24
CA ASP A 172 -14.78 -1.53 4.58
C ASP A 172 -15.60 -2.14 3.44
N ILE A 173 -16.91 -2.32 3.64
CA ILE A 173 -17.82 -2.84 2.61
C ILE A 173 -17.91 -1.85 1.44
N GLU A 174 -18.07 -0.56 1.73
CA GLU A 174 -18.18 0.47 0.71
C GLU A 174 -16.93 0.52 -0.18
N VAL A 175 -15.74 0.56 0.40
CA VAL A 175 -14.50 0.60 -0.38
C VAL A 175 -14.23 -0.74 -1.07
N ALA A 176 -14.59 -1.87 -0.44
CA ALA A 176 -14.51 -3.19 -1.09
C ALA A 176 -15.38 -3.27 -2.35
N LEU A 177 -16.59 -2.69 -2.32
CA LEU A 177 -17.44 -2.57 -3.51
C LEU A 177 -16.79 -1.70 -4.59
N GLN A 178 -16.03 -0.65 -4.23
CA GLN A 178 -15.25 0.13 -5.20
C GLN A 178 -14.11 -0.68 -5.82
N VAL A 179 -13.48 -1.59 -5.08
CA VAL A 179 -12.47 -2.51 -5.65
C VAL A 179 -13.13 -3.44 -6.66
N LEU A 180 -14.29 -4.01 -6.33
CA LEU A 180 -15.08 -4.86 -7.23
C LEU A 180 -15.56 -4.11 -8.49
N ASP A 181 -16.01 -2.86 -8.32
CA ASP A 181 -16.35 -1.96 -9.43
C ASP A 181 -15.15 -1.78 -10.36
N ALA A 182 -13.97 -1.46 -9.81
CA ALA A 182 -12.75 -1.29 -10.60
C ALA A 182 -12.37 -2.58 -11.36
N VAL A 183 -12.47 -3.75 -10.72
CA VAL A 183 -12.18 -5.03 -11.39
C VAL A 183 -13.09 -5.25 -12.61
N VAL A 184 -14.36 -4.86 -12.51
CA VAL A 184 -15.30 -4.94 -13.63
C VAL A 184 -15.03 -3.87 -14.69
N CYS A 185 -14.97 -2.60 -14.30
CA CYS A 185 -14.76 -1.47 -15.22
C CYS A 185 -13.46 -1.60 -16.04
N TYR A 186 -12.45 -2.25 -15.47
CA TYR A 186 -11.15 -2.46 -16.11
C TYR A 186 -11.01 -3.87 -16.69
N ASN A 187 -12.12 -4.60 -16.89
CA ASN A 187 -12.16 -5.89 -17.59
C ASN A 187 -11.22 -6.95 -17.02
N CYS A 188 -11.07 -6.93 -15.69
CA CYS A 188 -10.19 -7.84 -14.96
C CYS A 188 -10.95 -9.02 -14.34
N LEU A 189 -12.29 -9.01 -14.32
CA LEU A 189 -13.08 -10.03 -13.62
C LEU A 189 -12.86 -11.43 -14.21
N PRO A 190 -12.26 -12.36 -13.46
CA PRO A 190 -12.04 -13.72 -13.94
C PRO A 190 -13.32 -14.54 -13.94
N SER A 191 -13.50 -15.40 -14.95
CA SER A 191 -14.71 -16.20 -15.13
C SER A 191 -14.95 -17.21 -14.00
N ASP A 192 -13.88 -17.76 -13.42
CA ASP A 192 -13.92 -18.64 -12.25
C ASP A 192 -14.38 -17.92 -10.96
N SER A 193 -14.27 -16.59 -10.92
CA SER A 193 -14.70 -15.75 -9.80
C SER A 193 -16.11 -15.18 -9.96
N LEU A 194 -16.74 -15.32 -11.12
CA LEU A 194 -18.05 -14.72 -11.43
C LEU A 194 -19.15 -15.18 -10.45
N THR A 195 -19.16 -16.46 -10.08
CA THR A 195 -20.18 -16.99 -9.16
C THR A 195 -20.09 -16.37 -7.77
N VAL A 196 -18.89 -16.29 -7.18
CA VAL A 196 -18.71 -15.71 -5.83
C VAL A 196 -18.97 -14.21 -5.83
N PHE A 197 -18.61 -13.54 -6.93
CA PHE A 197 -18.86 -12.13 -7.16
C PHE A 197 -20.37 -11.82 -7.15
N ILE A 198 -21.16 -12.52 -7.97
CA ILE A 198 -22.61 -12.34 -8.06
C ILE A 198 -23.28 -12.62 -6.71
N ILE A 199 -22.94 -13.73 -6.05
CA ILE A 199 -23.51 -14.08 -4.73
C ILE A 199 -23.26 -12.96 -3.72
N THR A 200 -22.07 -12.38 -3.74
CA THR A 200 -21.70 -11.29 -2.84
C THR A 200 -22.54 -10.03 -3.12
N LEU A 201 -22.64 -9.60 -4.39
CA LEU A 201 -23.47 -8.45 -4.75
C LEU A 201 -24.95 -8.67 -4.39
N CYS A 202 -25.50 -9.86 -4.66
CA CYS A 202 -26.88 -10.20 -4.32
C CYS A 202 -27.14 -10.17 -2.80
N ARG A 203 -26.14 -10.43 -1.96
CA ARG A 203 -26.29 -10.30 -0.50
C ARG A 203 -26.19 -8.85 -0.06
N THR A 204 -25.16 -8.15 -0.54
CA THR A 204 -24.87 -6.78 -0.12
C THR A 204 -25.93 -5.79 -0.61
N VAL A 205 -26.54 -5.99 -1.78
CA VAL A 205 -27.63 -5.13 -2.30
C VAL A 205 -28.88 -5.13 -1.41
N ASN A 206 -29.09 -6.19 -0.62
CA ASN A 206 -30.20 -6.27 0.33
C ASN A 206 -29.98 -5.41 1.59
N VAL A 207 -28.77 -4.86 1.77
CA VAL A 207 -28.46 -3.87 2.81
C VAL A 207 -28.73 -2.49 2.21
N LYS A 208 -29.71 -1.77 2.78
CA LYS A 208 -30.18 -0.48 2.23
C LYS A 208 -29.07 0.54 1.96
N GLU A 209 -28.07 0.58 2.83
CA GLU A 209 -26.91 1.48 2.73
C GLU A 209 -26.06 1.24 1.46
N PHE A 210 -25.97 0.00 0.98
CA PHE A 210 -25.10 -0.37 -0.14
C PHE A 210 -25.85 -0.68 -1.44
N CYS A 211 -27.17 -0.53 -1.44
CA CYS A 211 -28.03 -0.89 -2.56
C CYS A 211 -27.60 -0.18 -3.86
N GLU A 212 -27.44 1.15 -3.83
CA GLU A 212 -27.06 1.94 -5.00
C GLU A 212 -25.67 1.54 -5.55
N SER A 213 -24.68 1.39 -4.67
CA SER A 213 -23.34 0.94 -5.02
C SER A 213 -23.35 -0.45 -5.65
N CYS A 214 -24.09 -1.40 -5.08
CA CYS A 214 -24.22 -2.76 -5.63
C CYS A 214 -24.93 -2.78 -6.99
N TRP A 215 -25.97 -1.96 -7.18
CA TRP A 215 -26.66 -1.84 -8.47
C TRP A 215 -25.75 -1.30 -9.56
N LYS A 216 -24.93 -0.30 -9.24
CA LYS A 216 -23.92 0.23 -10.16
C LYS A 216 -22.96 -0.88 -10.63
N VAL A 217 -22.35 -1.60 -9.68
CA VAL A 217 -21.40 -2.68 -9.99
C VAL A 217 -22.06 -3.81 -10.79
N SER A 218 -23.30 -4.16 -10.44
CA SER A 218 -24.05 -5.22 -11.14
C SER A 218 -24.34 -4.85 -12.60
N ASN A 219 -24.76 -3.60 -12.84
CA ASN A 219 -25.03 -3.11 -14.19
C ASN A 219 -23.77 -3.08 -15.05
N GLU A 220 -22.64 -2.66 -14.47
CA GLU A 220 -21.37 -2.65 -15.19
C GLU A 220 -20.92 -4.07 -15.55
N CYS A 221 -21.10 -5.03 -14.64
CA CYS A 221 -20.76 -6.44 -14.88
C CYS A 221 -21.58 -7.02 -16.04
N VAL A 222 -22.87 -6.68 -16.12
CA VAL A 222 -23.72 -7.09 -17.24
C VAL A 222 -23.24 -6.48 -18.56
N ARG A 223 -22.82 -5.21 -18.56
CA ARG A 223 -22.38 -4.50 -19.78
C ARG A 223 -21.05 -4.98 -20.33
N GLU A 224 -20.12 -5.36 -19.46
CA GLU A 224 -18.76 -5.75 -19.87
C GLU A 224 -18.62 -7.27 -20.12
N CYS A 225 -19.46 -8.10 -19.48
CA CYS A 225 -19.39 -9.56 -19.63
C CYS A 225 -20.35 -10.13 -20.70
N TRP A 226 -21.29 -9.34 -21.24
CA TRP A 226 -22.30 -9.75 -22.23
C TRP A 226 -22.47 -8.72 -23.35
#